data_AF-A0A9E4LRA8-F1
#
_entry.id   AF-A0A9E4LRA8-F1
#
_cell.length_a   1.000
_cell.length_b   1.000
_cell.length_c   1.000
_cell.angle_alpha   90.00
_cell.angle_beta   90.00
_cell.angle_gamma   90.00
#
_symmetry.space_group_name_H-M   'P 1'
#
loop_
_entity.id
_entity.type
_entity.pdbx_description
1 polymer ?
#
loop_
_entity_poly.entity_id
_entity_poly.type
_entity_poly.pdbx_seq_one_letter_code
_entity_poly.pdbx_strand_id
1 'polypeptide(L)'
;MRRVDAEVVDAYIDPERCCNQGSIVKLQNGDLLLGYNEERGPMHADTGRSCLIKSSDGGKSWDPDTRVVVEDYSEHTGNWDCAFAQISDGTIIMHTRICG
;
A
#
# COMPACT_ATOMS: atom_id res chain seq x y z
N MET A 1 -12.30 14.03 -25.01
CA MET A 1 -11.33 13.51 -24.03
C MET A 1 -10.88 14.70 -23.18
N ARG A 2 -11.23 14.74 -21.89
CA ARG A 2 -10.79 15.83 -21.00
C ARG A 2 -9.35 15.51 -20.60
N ARG A 3 -8.39 16.38 -20.92
CA ARG A 3 -7.04 16.30 -20.32
C ARG A 3 -7.23 16.44 -18.82
N VAL A 4 -6.76 15.47 -18.07
CA VAL A 4 -6.62 15.57 -16.63
C VAL A 4 -5.22 16.08 -16.41
N ASP A 5 -5.08 17.21 -15.73
CA ASP A 5 -3.78 17.61 -15.20
C ASP A 5 -3.42 16.56 -14.15
N ALA A 6 -2.30 15.87 -14.34
CA ALA A 6 -1.84 14.80 -13.49
C ALA A 6 -0.50 15.20 -12.89
N GLU A 7 -0.37 15.01 -11.58
CA GLU A 7 0.87 15.19 -10.83
C GLU A 7 1.40 13.81 -10.43
N VAL A 8 2.72 13.68 -10.39
CA VAL A 8 3.41 12.47 -9.89
C VAL A 8 3.92 12.80 -8.50
N VAL A 9 3.55 11.98 -7.52
CA VAL A 9 3.97 12.09 -6.13
C VAL A 9 4.50 10.75 -5.67
N ASP A 10 5.70 10.75 -5.11
CA ASP A 10 6.27 9.55 -4.49
C ASP A 10 5.63 9.36 -3.12
N ALA A 11 4.81 8.32 -2.98
CA ALA A 11 4.13 8.03 -1.72
C ALA A 11 5.06 7.35 -0.70
N TYR A 12 5.87 6.40 -1.16
CA TYR A 12 6.86 5.73 -0.35
C TYR A 12 7.91 5.09 -1.27
N ILE A 13 9.19 5.22 -0.89
CA ILE A 13 10.32 4.59 -1.57
C ILE A 13 11.20 3.98 -0.49
N ASP A 14 11.45 2.68 -0.61
CA ASP A 14 12.45 1.98 0.18
C ASP A 14 13.64 1.62 -0.74
N PRO A 15 14.87 2.10 -0.46
CA PRO A 15 16.03 1.78 -1.30
C PRO A 15 16.49 0.31 -1.15
N GLU A 16 16.09 -0.38 -0.09
CA GLU A 16 16.48 -1.76 0.19
C GLU A 16 15.42 -2.77 -0.27
N ARG A 17 14.21 -2.32 -0.61
CA ARG A 17 13.05 -3.18 -0.88
C ARG A 17 12.22 -2.67 -2.06
N CYS A 18 11.81 -3.59 -2.92
CA CYS A 18 10.92 -3.25 -4.02
C CYS A 18 9.50 -3.02 -3.49
N CYS A 19 8.98 -1.80 -3.63
CA CYS A 19 7.57 -1.49 -3.37
C CYS A 19 6.77 -1.59 -4.67
N ASN A 20 5.72 -2.41 -4.70
CA ASN A 20 4.92 -2.62 -5.89
C ASN A 20 3.43 -2.89 -5.56
N GLN A 21 2.62 -3.13 -6.59
CA GLN A 21 1.21 -3.55 -6.50
C GLN A 21 0.39 -2.72 -5.50
N GLY A 22 0.23 -1.44 -5.82
CA GLY A 22 -0.50 -0.49 -4.98
C GLY A 22 -2.03 -0.57 -5.14
N SER A 23 -2.75 -0.38 -4.04
CA SER A 23 -4.20 -0.15 -3.99
C SER A 23 -4.50 1.03 -3.08
N ILE A 24 -5.27 2.00 -3.56
CA ILE A 24 -5.67 3.16 -2.77
C ILE A 24 -7.15 3.10 -2.39
N VAL A 25 -7.48 3.46 -1.15
CA VAL A 25 -8.85 3.65 -0.69
C VAL A 25 -9.00 5.02 -0.03
N LYS A 26 -10.09 5.72 -0.36
CA LYS A 26 -10.50 6.92 0.37
C LYS A 26 -11.40 6.52 1.53
N LEU A 27 -11.01 6.90 2.73
CA LEU A 27 -11.79 6.65 3.94
C LEU A 27 -12.93 7.66 4.08
N GLN A 28 -13.94 7.30 4.89
CA GLN A 28 -15.10 8.13 5.21
C GLN A 28 -14.70 9.48 5.84
N ASN A 29 -13.59 9.53 6.58
CA ASN A 29 -13.06 10.76 7.18
C ASN A 29 -12.30 11.66 6.17
N GLY A 30 -12.12 11.21 4.92
CA GLY A 30 -11.43 11.93 3.86
C GLY A 30 -9.96 11.56 3.66
N ASP A 31 -9.34 10.84 4.60
CA ASP A 31 -7.97 10.35 4.45
C ASP A 31 -7.86 9.35 3.30
N LEU A 32 -6.67 9.22 2.72
CA LEU A 32 -6.33 8.17 1.79
C LEU A 32 -5.42 7.15 2.47
N LEU A 33 -5.72 5.86 2.29
CA LEU A 33 -4.77 4.78 2.59
C LEU A 33 -4.28 4.18 1.29
N LEU A 34 -2.96 4.13 1.12
CA LEU A 34 -2.29 3.38 0.08
C LEU A 34 -1.76 2.08 0.68
N GLY A 35 -2.37 0.99 0.28
CA GLY A 35 -1.83 -0.35 0.43
C GLY A 35 -0.82 -0.65 -0.66
N TYR A 36 0.26 -1.36 -0.33
CA TYR A 36 1.25 -1.81 -1.31
C TYR A 36 1.96 -3.07 -0.81
N ASN A 37 2.54 -3.82 -1.74
CA ASN A 37 3.46 -4.89 -1.42
C ASN A 37 4.88 -4.34 -1.28
N GLU A 38 5.61 -4.84 -0.29
CA GLU A 38 7.03 -4.59 -0.12
C GLU A 38 7.78 -5.92 -0.08
N GLU A 39 8.61 -6.14 -1.09
CA GLU A 39 9.38 -7.36 -1.21
C GLU A 39 10.52 -7.47 -0.19
N ARG A 40 11.05 -8.68 -0.04
CA ARG A 40 12.18 -8.95 0.86
C ARG A 40 13.49 -8.31 0.40
N GLY A 41 13.61 -7.99 -0.88
CA GLY A 41 14.79 -7.37 -1.49
C GLY A 41 14.43 -6.26 -2.49
N PRO A 42 15.44 -5.60 -3.07
CA PRO A 42 15.26 -4.36 -3.85
C PRO A 42 14.77 -4.57 -5.29
N MET A 43 14.70 -5.82 -5.75
CA MET A 43 14.32 -6.18 -7.11
C MET A 43 12.96 -6.85 -7.09
N HIS A 44 12.11 -6.55 -8.07
CA HIS A 44 10.79 -7.17 -8.23
C HIS A 44 10.92 -8.63 -8.68
N ALA A 45 11.15 -9.54 -7.73
CA ALA A 45 11.54 -10.92 -7.98
C ALA A 45 11.14 -11.91 -6.88
N ASP A 46 10.63 -11.44 -5.74
CA ASP A 46 10.26 -12.27 -4.58
C ASP A 46 8.88 -11.86 -4.03
N THR A 47 8.28 -12.73 -3.22
CA THR A 47 7.16 -12.37 -2.35
C THR A 47 7.55 -11.35 -1.30
N GLY A 48 6.56 -10.76 -0.63
CA GLY A 48 6.81 -9.71 0.34
C GLY A 48 5.81 -9.65 1.48
N ARG A 49 5.67 -8.45 2.02
CA ARG A 49 4.69 -8.10 3.05
C ARG A 49 3.72 -7.05 2.54
N SER A 50 2.50 -7.07 3.04
CA SER A 50 1.48 -6.08 2.73
C SER A 50 1.62 -4.94 3.72
N CYS A 51 1.83 -3.73 3.21
CA CYS A 51 1.99 -2.52 4.00
C CYS A 51 0.86 -1.53 3.68
N LEU A 52 0.61 -0.60 4.61
CA LEU A 52 -0.20 0.59 4.38
C LEU A 52 0.60 1.83 4.73
N ILE A 53 0.28 2.96 4.09
CA ILE A 53 0.71 4.31 4.43
C ILE A 53 -0.47 5.27 4.23
N LYS A 54 -0.52 6.37 4.98
CA LYS A 54 -1.65 7.31 4.98
C LYS A 54 -1.27 8.66 4.39
N SER A 55 -2.23 9.28 3.71
CA SER A 55 -2.23 10.70 3.38
C SER A 55 -3.49 11.37 3.96
N SER A 56 -3.31 12.54 4.58
CA SER A 56 -4.41 13.36 5.13
C SER A 56 -4.64 14.66 4.35
N ASP A 57 -3.94 14.86 3.23
CA ASP A 57 -4.02 16.08 2.41
C ASP A 57 -4.47 15.81 0.96
N GLY A 58 -5.12 14.67 0.73
CA GLY A 58 -5.62 14.26 -0.57
C GLY A 58 -4.56 13.66 -1.49
N GLY A 59 -3.49 13.09 -0.95
CA GLY A 59 -2.45 12.38 -1.69
C GLY A 59 -1.29 13.27 -2.15
N LYS A 60 -1.20 14.50 -1.64
CA LYS A 60 -0.11 15.44 -1.97
C LYS A 60 1.16 15.13 -1.19
N SER A 61 1.00 14.63 0.04
CA SER A 61 2.09 14.11 0.85
C SER A 61 1.66 12.83 1.57
N TRP A 62 2.66 12.02 1.89
CA TRP A 62 2.53 10.73 2.55
C TRP A 62 3.56 10.68 3.67
N ASP A 63 3.10 10.46 4.89
CA ASP A 63 3.94 10.48 6.08
C ASP A 63 4.50 9.07 6.37
N PRO A 64 5.83 8.85 6.26
CA PRO A 64 6.43 7.56 6.54
C PRO A 64 6.15 7.04 7.96
N ASP A 65 5.91 7.92 8.93
CA ASP A 65 5.60 7.52 10.31
C ASP A 65 4.21 6.88 10.43
N THR A 66 3.35 7.05 9.42
CA THR A 66 2.04 6.38 9.34
C THR A 66 2.11 4.99 8.71
N ARG A 67 3.30 4.55 8.27
CA ARG A 67 3.48 3.26 7.63
C ARG A 67 3.27 2.11 8.62
N VAL A 68 2.45 1.13 8.24
CA VAL A 68 2.18 -0.07 9.04
C VAL A 68 2.33 -1.31 8.18
N VAL A 69 3.00 -2.34 8.69
CA VAL A 69 2.96 -3.70 8.13
C VAL A 69 1.66 -4.35 8.58
N VAL A 70 0.80 -4.71 7.62
CA VAL A 70 -0.52 -5.31 7.88
C VAL A 70 -0.43 -6.82 7.94
N GLU A 71 0.33 -7.41 7.01
CA GLU A 71 0.61 -8.84 6.96
C GLU A 71 2.08 -9.04 6.59
N ASP A 72 2.86 -9.57 7.52
CA ASP A 72 4.30 -9.78 7.34
C ASP A 72 4.59 -11.09 6.60
N TYR A 73 5.84 -11.26 6.16
CA TYR A 73 6.34 -12.53 5.62
C TYR A 73 7.07 -13.34 6.68
N SER A 74 7.18 -14.65 6.47
CA SER A 74 8.06 -15.55 7.20
C SER A 74 9.23 -15.99 6.31
N GLU A 75 10.06 -16.92 6.81
CA GLU A 75 11.10 -17.57 6.00
C GLU A 75 10.49 -18.32 4.79
N HIS A 76 9.30 -18.91 4.96
CA HIS A 76 8.71 -19.81 3.98
C HIS A 76 7.46 -19.26 3.29
N THR A 77 6.90 -18.15 3.79
CA THR A 77 5.69 -17.57 3.23
C THR A 77 5.85 -16.07 3.06
N GLY A 78 5.21 -15.51 2.04
CA GLY A 78 5.05 -14.08 1.84
C GLY A 78 3.67 -13.82 1.25
N ASN A 79 3.44 -12.59 0.81
CA ASN A 79 2.17 -12.20 0.24
C ASN A 79 2.31 -11.20 -0.91
N TRP A 80 1.22 -11.03 -1.66
CA TRP A 80 1.09 -10.22 -2.88
C TRP A 80 -0.33 -9.64 -3.04
N ASP A 81 -0.48 -8.71 -3.99
CA ASP A 81 -1.76 -8.23 -4.51
C ASP A 81 -2.71 -7.75 -3.41
N CYS A 82 -2.22 -6.92 -2.50
CA CYS A 82 -3.05 -6.38 -1.45
C CYS A 82 -4.03 -5.34 -2.00
N ALA A 83 -5.29 -5.41 -1.59
CA ALA A 83 -6.24 -4.33 -1.83
C ALA A 83 -7.14 -4.08 -0.64
N PHE A 84 -7.52 -2.81 -0.48
CA PHE A 84 -8.21 -2.31 0.70
C PHE A 84 -9.59 -1.76 0.33
N ALA A 85 -10.54 -1.95 1.22
CA ALA A 85 -11.85 -1.33 1.17
C ALA A 85 -12.26 -0.88 2.57
N GLN A 86 -13.06 0.18 2.66
CA GLN A 86 -13.76 0.52 3.90
C GLN A 86 -15.24 0.20 3.75
N ILE A 87 -15.77 -0.64 4.64
CA ILE A 87 -17.19 -0.97 4.64
C ILE A 87 -18.01 0.09 5.40
N SER A 88 -19.35 -0.03 5.33
CA SER A 88 -20.26 1.04 5.78
C SER A 88 -20.14 1.39 7.26
N ASP A 89 -19.72 0.45 8.12
CA ASP A 89 -19.53 0.69 9.55
C ASP A 89 -18.18 1.35 9.90
N GLY A 90 -17.35 1.63 8.90
CA GLY A 90 -16.02 2.24 9.06
C GLY A 90 -14.88 1.23 9.15
N THR A 91 -15.16 -0.08 9.21
CA THR A 91 -14.12 -1.12 9.22
C THR A 91 -13.35 -1.13 7.90
N ILE A 92 -12.03 -1.25 7.99
CA ILE A 92 -11.15 -1.45 6.83
C ILE A 92 -10.89 -2.94 6.66
N ILE A 93 -11.12 -3.44 5.46
CA ILE A 93 -10.85 -4.82 5.06
C ILE A 93 -9.70 -4.80 4.07
N MET A 94 -8.73 -5.69 4.27
CA MET A 94 -7.69 -6.00 3.29
C MET A 94 -7.93 -7.41 2.76
N HIS A 95 -7.80 -7.61 1.46
CA HIS A 95 -7.50 -8.93 0.91
C HIS A 95 -6.05 -8.96 0.44
N THR A 96 -5.44 -10.15 0.48
CA THR A 96 -4.07 -10.40 0.02
C THR A 96 -3.95 -11.85 -0.41
N ARG A 97 -2.93 -12.19 -1.20
CA ARG A 97 -2.61 -13.55 -1.60
C ARG A 97 -1.41 -14.03 -0.80
N ILE A 98 -1.57 -15.09 -0.01
CA ILE A 98 -0.44 -15.74 0.65
C ILE A 98 0.23 -16.69 -0.34
N CYS A 99 1.56 -16.63 -0.42
CA CYS A 99 2.41 -17.46 -1.25
C CYS A 99 3.46 -18.15 -0.38
N GLY A 100 3.88 -19.36 -0.73
CA GLY A 100 4.91 -20.15 -0.04
C GLY A 100 5.24 -21.42 -0.81
#